data_AF-K4PKY6-F1
#
_entry.id   AF-K4PKY6-F1
#
_cell.length_a   1.000
_cell.length_b   1.000
_cell.length_c   1.000
_cell.angle_alpha   90.00
_cell.angle_beta   90.00
_cell.angle_gamma   90.00
#
_symmetry.space_group_name_H-M   'P 1'
#
loop_
_entity.id
_entity.type
_entity.pdbx_description
1 polymer ?
#
loop_
_entity_poly.entity_id
_entity_poly.type
_entity_poly.pdbx_seq_one_letter_code
_entity_poly.pdbx_strand_id
1 'polypeptide(L)'
;DPRTMLVTCALPYANGSIHLGHMLEHIQADIWVRYQRMRGHQVHFICADDAHGTPIMLKAQQMGITPEEMIAAVSKEHQADFAGFNISFDNYHSTHSDENRELAELIYGRLKNGGFIKSRTISQLFDPEKSMFLPDRFVKGTCPKCKSPEQYGDNCDSCGATYSPTELIDPKSAVSGATPVMKDSEHFFFDLPQFEKWLSEWVRGSGAI
;
A
#
# COMPACT_ATOMS: atom_id res chain seq x y z
N ASP A 1 4.67 9.09 36.27
CA ASP A 1 5.65 9.92 35.53
C ASP A 1 5.18 10.26 34.12
N PRO A 2 5.59 11.40 33.57
CA PRO A 2 5.37 11.73 32.15
C PRO A 2 5.92 10.63 31.25
N ARG A 3 5.13 10.19 30.27
CA ARG A 3 5.52 9.19 29.27
C ARG A 3 5.93 9.89 27.98
N THR A 4 6.83 9.26 27.22
CA THR A 4 7.10 9.61 25.82
C THR A 4 6.35 8.63 24.93
N MET A 5 5.58 9.14 23.98
CA MET A 5 4.72 8.34 23.10
C MET A 5 4.93 8.75 21.65
N LEU A 6 4.96 7.76 20.75
CA LEU A 6 4.85 7.96 19.32
C LEU A 6 3.52 7.36 18.88
N VAL A 7 2.68 8.17 18.26
CA VAL A 7 1.34 7.80 17.78
C VAL A 7 1.31 7.98 16.27
N THR A 8 0.72 7.02 15.57
CA THR A 8 0.54 7.08 14.11
C THR A 8 -0.90 6.79 13.74
N CYS A 9 -1.35 7.37 12.63
CA CYS A 9 -2.45 6.82 11.84
C CYS A 9 -1.88 5.96 10.71
N ALA A 10 -2.73 5.23 10.00
CA ALA A 10 -2.38 4.66 8.71
C ALA A 10 -1.99 5.79 7.73
N LEU A 11 -1.15 5.45 6.77
CA LEU A 11 -0.67 6.40 5.77
C LEU A 11 -1.70 6.50 4.64
N PRO A 12 -2.32 7.66 4.37
CA PRO A 12 -3.28 7.79 3.28
C PRO A 12 -2.61 7.55 1.92
N TYR A 13 -3.29 6.82 1.04
CA TYR A 13 -2.72 6.46 -0.26
C TYR A 13 -2.78 7.64 -1.24
N ALA A 14 -1.66 8.00 -1.87
CA ALA A 14 -1.51 9.20 -2.72
C ALA A 14 -2.15 9.07 -4.13
N ASN A 15 -3.27 8.34 -4.21
CA ASN A 15 -4.01 8.09 -5.45
C ASN A 15 -5.49 8.54 -5.38
N GLY A 16 -5.96 9.04 -4.24
CA GLY A 16 -7.33 9.53 -4.09
C GLY A 16 -7.49 10.42 -2.86
N SER A 17 -8.53 11.25 -2.87
CA SER A 17 -8.82 12.25 -1.84
C SER A 17 -9.17 11.65 -0.48
N ILE A 18 -9.00 12.46 0.58
CA ILE A 18 -9.49 12.13 1.91
C ILE A 18 -11.02 12.06 1.91
N HIS A 19 -11.55 11.13 2.72
CA HIS A 19 -12.99 10.87 2.84
C HIS A 19 -13.33 10.52 4.28
N LEU A 20 -14.62 10.42 4.62
CA LEU A 20 -15.07 10.24 6.00
C LEU A 20 -14.50 8.99 6.71
N GLY A 21 -14.20 7.92 5.96
CA GLY A 21 -13.48 6.76 6.51
C GLY A 21 -12.11 7.10 7.10
N HIS A 22 -11.30 7.90 6.40
CA HIS A 22 -10.02 8.40 6.90
C HIS A 22 -10.21 9.30 8.13
N MET A 23 -11.24 10.15 8.10
CA MET A 23 -11.53 11.07 9.20
C MET A 23 -11.89 10.35 10.50
N LEU A 24 -12.58 9.20 10.42
CA LEU A 24 -12.89 8.39 11.59
C LEU A 24 -11.61 8.01 12.36
N GLU A 25 -10.62 7.47 11.65
CA GLU A 25 -9.34 7.06 12.24
C GLU A 25 -8.56 8.27 12.78
N HIS A 26 -8.43 9.32 11.98
CA HIS A 26 -7.60 10.48 12.32
C HIS A 26 -8.18 11.29 13.48
N ILE A 27 -9.50 11.47 13.53
CA ILE A 27 -10.16 12.15 14.65
C ILE A 27 -10.05 11.32 15.93
N GLN A 28 -10.20 9.99 15.84
CA GLN A 28 -10.04 9.11 17.00
C GLN A 28 -8.64 9.23 17.60
N ALA A 29 -7.60 9.15 16.75
CA ALA A 29 -6.21 9.29 17.18
C ALA A 29 -5.93 10.68 17.74
N ASP A 30 -6.43 11.74 17.10
CA ASP A 30 -6.21 13.13 17.51
C ASP A 30 -6.81 13.44 18.89
N ILE A 31 -8.04 12.97 19.16
CA ILE A 31 -8.67 13.10 20.48
C ILE A 31 -7.80 12.45 21.56
N TRP A 32 -7.28 11.24 21.29
CA TRP A 32 -6.42 10.53 22.22
C TRP A 32 -5.09 11.25 22.45
N VAL A 33 -4.44 11.71 21.38
CA VAL A 33 -3.19 12.48 21.42
C VAL A 33 -3.36 13.76 22.25
N ARG A 34 -4.42 14.53 21.98
CA ARG A 34 -4.72 15.76 22.73
C ARG A 34 -4.91 15.48 24.22
N TYR A 35 -5.66 14.42 24.55
CA TYR A 35 -5.81 13.99 25.93
C TYR A 35 -4.46 13.66 26.59
N GLN A 36 -3.60 12.86 25.95
CA GLN A 36 -2.29 12.52 26.53
C GLN A 36 -1.40 13.75 26.72
N ARG A 37 -1.40 14.69 25.76
CA ARG A 37 -0.70 15.98 25.88
C ARG A 37 -1.23 16.78 27.09
N MET A 38 -2.55 16.86 27.27
CA MET A 38 -3.17 17.52 28.44
C MET A 38 -2.82 16.86 29.77
N ARG A 39 -2.53 15.55 29.78
CA ARG A 39 -2.03 14.84 30.97
C ARG A 39 -0.54 15.08 31.26
N GLY A 40 0.13 15.93 30.48
CA GLY A 40 1.54 16.28 30.64
C GLY A 40 2.51 15.27 30.05
N HIS A 41 2.06 14.41 29.11
CA HIS A 41 2.95 13.49 28.40
C HIS A 41 3.60 14.16 27.19
N GLN A 42 4.78 13.69 26.83
CA GLN A 42 5.42 14.04 25.56
C GLN A 42 4.89 13.11 24.48
N VAL A 43 4.22 13.67 23.47
CA VAL A 43 3.59 12.90 22.40
C VAL A 43 4.13 13.40 21.06
N HIS A 44 4.55 12.46 20.22
CA HIS A 44 4.91 12.66 18.82
C HIS A 44 3.82 12.00 17.95
N PHE A 45 2.94 12.81 17.37
CA PHE A 45 1.87 12.36 16.49
C PHE A 45 2.32 12.49 15.03
N ILE A 46 2.59 11.36 14.39
CA ILE A 46 3.26 11.27 13.10
C ILE A 46 2.35 10.64 12.06
N CYS A 47 2.31 11.21 10.86
CA CYS A 47 1.68 10.61 9.69
C CYS A 47 2.48 10.95 8.42
N ALA A 48 2.07 10.41 7.29
CA ALA A 48 2.67 10.64 5.97
C ALA A 48 1.72 10.11 4.88
N ASP A 49 1.93 10.52 3.63
CA ASP A 49 1.29 9.84 2.51
C ASP A 49 2.07 8.58 2.08
N ASP A 50 1.32 7.52 1.75
CA ASP A 50 1.83 6.37 1.01
C ASP A 50 1.83 6.68 -0.49
N ALA A 51 3.02 6.87 -1.05
CA ALA A 51 3.28 7.53 -2.32
C ALA A 51 3.91 6.60 -3.37
N HIS A 52 3.97 5.29 -3.10
CA HIS A 52 4.56 4.31 -4.01
C HIS A 52 3.52 3.34 -4.59
N GLY A 53 3.91 2.68 -5.69
CA GLY A 53 3.16 1.58 -6.29
C GLY A 53 2.73 1.82 -7.73
N THR A 54 2.40 0.72 -8.42
CA THR A 54 1.97 0.73 -9.83
C THR A 54 0.78 1.65 -10.15
N PRO A 55 -0.28 1.82 -9.32
CA PRO A 55 -1.39 2.68 -9.71
C PRO A 55 -1.01 4.16 -9.70
N ILE A 56 -0.13 4.59 -8.78
CA ILE A 56 0.37 5.97 -8.74
C ILE A 56 1.14 6.26 -10.03
N MET A 57 2.06 5.36 -10.41
CA MET A 57 2.81 5.46 -11.67
C MET A 57 1.88 5.55 -12.89
N LEU A 58 0.89 4.66 -12.99
CA LEU A 58 -0.01 4.60 -14.14
C LEU A 58 -0.94 5.82 -14.20
N LYS A 59 -1.45 6.31 -13.06
CA LYS A 59 -2.28 7.52 -13.03
C LYS A 59 -1.50 8.77 -13.43
N ALA A 60 -0.27 8.92 -12.95
CA ALA A 60 0.60 10.02 -13.35
C ALA A 60 0.84 10.00 -14.87
N GLN A 61 1.11 8.81 -15.44
CA GLN A 61 1.23 8.63 -16.89
C GLN A 61 -0.06 9.00 -17.65
N GLN A 62 -1.24 8.61 -17.14
CA GLN A 62 -2.53 8.98 -17.73
C GLN A 62 -2.78 10.49 -17.69
N MET A 63 -2.32 11.16 -16.64
CA MET A 63 -2.41 12.62 -16.47
C MET A 63 -1.35 13.38 -17.28
N GLY A 64 -0.35 12.69 -17.84
CA GLY A 64 0.75 13.31 -18.58
C GLY A 64 1.70 14.12 -17.69
N ILE A 65 1.80 13.78 -16.41
CA ILE A 65 2.68 14.43 -15.42
C ILE A 65 3.61 13.40 -14.77
N THR A 66 4.63 13.88 -14.06
CA THR A 66 5.51 12.99 -13.29
C THR A 66 4.79 12.46 -12.03
N PRO A 67 5.13 11.25 -11.55
CA PRO A 67 4.62 10.75 -10.27
C PRO A 67 4.88 11.72 -9.11
N GLU A 68 6.04 12.37 -9.08
CA GLU A 68 6.46 13.33 -8.07
C GLU A 68 5.55 14.57 -8.05
N GLU A 69 5.21 15.13 -9.21
CA GLU A 69 4.24 16.23 -9.32
C GLU A 69 2.86 15.80 -8.82
N MET A 70 2.42 14.59 -9.16
CA MET A 70 1.12 14.08 -8.75
C MET A 70 1.02 13.89 -7.23
N ILE A 71 1.98 13.19 -6.61
CA ILE A 71 1.97 12.94 -5.17
C ILE A 71 2.15 14.24 -4.36
N ALA A 72 2.90 15.22 -4.88
CA ALA A 72 3.04 16.52 -4.22
C ALA A 72 1.71 17.30 -4.20
N ALA A 73 0.95 17.26 -5.31
CA ALA A 73 -0.37 17.87 -5.36
C ALA A 73 -1.36 17.20 -4.41
N VAL A 74 -1.41 15.87 -4.39
CA VAL A 74 -2.27 15.09 -3.49
C VAL A 74 -1.89 15.31 -2.02
N SER A 75 -0.59 15.38 -1.71
CA SER A 75 -0.15 15.62 -0.33
C SER A 75 -0.59 16.97 0.20
N LYS A 76 -0.54 18.00 -0.65
CA LYS A 76 -1.05 19.33 -0.30
C LYS A 76 -2.55 19.31 -0.04
N GLU A 77 -3.32 18.56 -0.84
CA GLU A 77 -4.77 18.37 -0.65
C GLU A 77 -5.05 17.67 0.69
N HIS A 78 -4.40 16.54 0.96
CA HIS A 78 -4.58 15.77 2.19
C HIS A 78 -4.28 16.61 3.44
N GLN A 79 -3.14 17.32 3.44
CA GLN A 79 -2.76 18.17 4.57
C GLN A 79 -3.75 19.32 4.79
N ALA A 80 -4.31 19.89 3.72
CA ALA A 80 -5.33 20.93 3.83
C ALA A 80 -6.62 20.39 4.48
N ASP A 81 -7.07 19.19 4.07
CA ASP A 81 -8.25 18.55 4.65
C ASP A 81 -8.04 18.22 6.13
N PHE A 82 -6.92 17.58 6.48
CA PHE A 82 -6.61 17.27 7.88
C PHE A 82 -6.46 18.52 8.74
N ALA A 83 -5.85 19.59 8.22
CA ALA A 83 -5.78 20.88 8.91
C ALA A 83 -7.18 21.48 9.12
N GLY A 84 -8.09 21.35 8.15
CA GLY A 84 -9.50 21.78 8.24
C GLY A 84 -10.27 21.09 9.37
N PHE A 85 -9.93 19.84 9.69
CA PHE A 85 -10.47 19.10 10.84
C PHE A 85 -9.63 19.23 12.11
N ASN A 86 -8.62 20.11 12.10
CA ASN A 86 -7.72 20.36 13.23
C ASN A 86 -6.94 19.13 13.71
N ILE A 87 -6.62 18.18 12.82
CA ILE A 87 -5.77 17.05 13.17
C ILE A 87 -4.36 17.58 13.48
N SER A 88 -3.84 17.24 14.66
CA SER A 88 -2.68 17.91 15.28
C SER A 88 -1.39 17.12 15.18
N PHE A 89 -1.04 16.70 13.96
CA PHE A 89 0.25 16.05 13.68
C PHE A 89 1.41 16.94 14.11
N ASP A 90 2.42 16.34 14.73
CA ASP A 90 3.72 16.98 14.96
C ASP A 90 4.60 16.92 13.70
N ASN A 91 4.37 15.91 12.84
CA ASN A 91 4.97 15.83 11.50
C ASN A 91 4.04 15.08 10.53
N TYR A 92 3.91 15.61 9.32
CA TYR A 92 3.27 14.94 8.19
C TYR A 92 4.28 14.86 7.04
N HIS A 93 4.70 13.64 6.66
CA HIS A 93 5.80 13.43 5.71
C HIS A 93 5.35 12.66 4.45
N SER A 94 6.29 12.05 3.74
CA SER A 94 6.02 11.13 2.62
C SER A 94 6.86 9.86 2.74
N THR A 95 6.30 8.74 2.29
CA THR A 95 7.06 7.51 2.01
C THR A 95 8.03 7.68 0.83
N HIS A 96 7.79 8.64 -0.07
CA HIS A 96 8.74 9.04 -1.11
C HIS A 96 9.70 10.12 -0.57
N SER A 97 10.58 9.70 0.33
CA SER A 97 11.57 10.56 0.98
C SER A 97 12.92 9.84 1.12
N ASP A 98 13.99 10.62 1.27
CA ASP A 98 15.34 10.05 1.44
C ASP A 98 15.46 9.31 2.77
N GLU A 99 14.82 9.80 3.84
CA GLU A 99 14.83 9.12 5.14
C GLU A 99 14.18 7.73 5.05
N ASN A 100 13.03 7.62 4.36
CA ASN A 100 12.36 6.34 4.20
C ASN A 100 13.14 5.40 3.27
N ARG A 101 13.79 5.95 2.22
CA ARG A 101 14.67 5.17 1.33
C ARG A 101 15.82 4.53 2.12
N GLU A 102 16.55 5.33 2.89
CA GLU A 102 17.68 4.85 3.71
C GLU A 102 17.23 3.80 4.74
N LEU A 103 16.10 4.02 5.41
CA LEU A 103 15.56 3.09 6.40
C LEU A 103 15.05 1.79 5.76
N ALA A 104 14.39 1.86 4.61
CA ALA A 104 13.92 0.68 3.88
C ALA A 104 15.10 -0.17 3.39
N GLU A 105 16.13 0.45 2.82
CA GLU A 105 17.36 -0.22 2.41
C GLU A 105 18.09 -0.85 3.61
N LEU A 106 18.18 -0.14 4.73
CA LEU A 106 18.76 -0.63 5.97
C LEU A 106 18.02 -1.87 6.52
N ILE A 107 16.69 -1.81 6.60
CA ILE A 107 15.86 -2.91 7.09
C ILE A 107 15.98 -4.12 6.16
N TYR A 108 15.83 -3.92 4.84
CA TYR A 108 16.01 -4.99 3.87
C TYR A 108 17.41 -5.62 3.97
N GLY A 109 18.46 -4.81 4.06
CA GLY A 109 19.83 -5.27 4.22
C GLY A 109 20.04 -6.12 5.48
N ARG A 110 19.48 -5.69 6.62
CA ARG A 110 19.50 -6.47 7.87
C ARG A 110 18.74 -7.79 7.76
N LEU A 111 17.54 -7.78 7.16
CA LEU A 111 16.75 -8.99 6.95
C LEU A 111 17.45 -9.98 6.03
N LYS A 112 18.05 -9.50 4.94
CA LYS A 112 18.81 -10.31 4.00
C LYS A 112 20.03 -10.94 4.66
N ASN A 113 20.83 -10.14 5.36
CA ASN A 113 22.02 -10.63 6.07
C ASN A 113 21.67 -11.59 7.22
N GLY A 114 20.48 -11.43 7.82
CA GLY A 114 19.94 -12.35 8.82
C GLY A 114 19.35 -13.64 8.27
N GLY A 115 19.33 -13.85 6.94
CA GLY A 115 18.79 -15.06 6.32
C GLY A 115 17.26 -15.11 6.23
N PHE A 116 16.58 -13.98 6.46
CA PHE A 116 15.12 -13.83 6.44
C PHE A 116 14.55 -13.46 5.06
N ILE A 117 15.40 -13.27 4.04
CA ILE A 117 14.97 -13.03 2.67
C ILE A 117 15.29 -14.27 1.82
N LYS A 118 14.27 -14.82 1.15
CA LYS A 118 14.40 -15.93 0.20
C LYS A 118 14.18 -15.42 -1.22
N SER A 119 14.93 -15.95 -2.17
CA SER A 119 14.67 -15.72 -3.60
C SER A 119 13.86 -16.88 -4.18
N ARG A 120 12.86 -16.58 -5.00
CA ARG A 120 12.09 -17.57 -5.75
C ARG A 120 11.67 -16.98 -7.10
N THR A 121 11.83 -17.77 -8.15
CA THR A 121 11.28 -17.46 -9.46
C THR A 121 9.78 -17.75 -9.47
N ILE A 122 9.00 -16.76 -9.89
CA ILE A 122 7.56 -16.88 -10.10
C ILE A 122 7.23 -16.52 -11.55
N SER A 123 6.17 -17.11 -12.08
CA SER A 123 5.65 -16.77 -13.40
C SER A 123 4.47 -15.82 -13.23
N GLN A 124 4.54 -14.64 -13.86
CA GLN A 124 3.52 -13.61 -13.80
C GLN A 124 3.12 -13.14 -15.20
N LEU A 125 1.92 -12.58 -15.32
CA LEU A 125 1.47 -11.97 -16.56
C LEU A 125 2.26 -10.69 -16.86
N PHE A 126 2.76 -10.61 -18.09
CA PHE A 126 3.61 -9.54 -18.59
C PHE A 126 3.01 -8.92 -19.84
N ASP A 127 2.94 -7.60 -19.87
CA ASP A 127 2.55 -6.82 -21.04
C ASP A 127 3.78 -6.57 -21.93
N PRO A 128 3.86 -7.18 -23.12
CA PRO A 128 5.02 -7.01 -24.01
C PRO A 128 5.10 -5.63 -24.67
N GLU A 129 3.98 -4.93 -24.84
CA GLU A 129 3.96 -3.60 -25.47
C GLU A 129 4.42 -2.52 -24.48
N LYS A 130 3.98 -2.62 -23.22
CA LYS A 130 4.41 -1.71 -22.15
C LYS A 130 5.67 -2.16 -21.43
N SER A 131 6.15 -3.36 -21.74
CA SER A 131 7.33 -3.97 -21.13
C SER A 131 7.28 -3.98 -19.59
N MET A 132 6.13 -4.33 -19.02
CA MET A 132 5.91 -4.35 -17.57
C MET A 132 5.13 -5.59 -17.11
N PHE A 133 5.40 -6.04 -15.89
CA PHE A 133 4.55 -7.04 -15.23
C PHE A 133 3.21 -6.41 -14.85
N LEU A 134 2.15 -7.20 -14.95
CA LEU A 134 0.79 -6.78 -14.64
C LEU A 134 0.41 -7.32 -13.25
N PRO A 135 0.26 -6.46 -12.23
CA PRO A 135 -0.50 -6.82 -11.05
C PRO A 135 -1.90 -7.28 -11.44
N ASP A 136 -2.49 -8.19 -10.66
CA ASP A 136 -3.75 -8.88 -10.97
C ASP A 136 -4.83 -7.94 -11.51
N ARG A 137 -5.11 -6.82 -10.82
CA ARG A 137 -6.12 -5.83 -11.23
C ARG A 137 -5.86 -5.10 -12.56
N PHE A 138 -4.65 -5.19 -13.12
CA PHE A 138 -4.31 -4.67 -14.45
C PHE A 138 -4.42 -5.72 -15.55
N VAL A 139 -4.90 -6.92 -15.21
CA VAL A 139 -5.32 -7.94 -16.17
C VAL A 139 -6.84 -7.89 -16.22
N LYS A 140 -7.38 -7.76 -17.42
CA LYS A 140 -8.82 -7.86 -17.65
C LYS A 140 -9.14 -8.92 -18.69
N GLY A 141 -10.32 -9.50 -18.63
CA GLY A 141 -10.73 -10.53 -19.56
C GLY A 141 -12.16 -10.98 -19.34
N THR A 142 -12.48 -12.17 -19.83
CA THR A 142 -13.81 -12.77 -19.69
C THR A 142 -13.81 -13.79 -18.55
N CYS A 143 -14.85 -13.74 -17.71
CA CYS A 143 -14.98 -14.65 -16.57
C CYS A 143 -14.94 -16.12 -17.00
N PRO A 144 -14.07 -16.97 -16.41
CA PRO A 144 -14.02 -18.39 -16.74
C PRO A 144 -15.31 -19.14 -16.35
N LYS A 145 -16.08 -18.62 -15.39
CA LYS A 145 -17.30 -19.27 -14.87
C LYS A 145 -18.56 -18.82 -15.63
N CYS A 146 -18.95 -17.55 -15.53
CA CYS A 146 -20.21 -17.05 -16.10
C CYS A 146 -20.08 -16.43 -17.50
N LYS A 147 -18.86 -16.34 -18.05
CA LYS A 147 -18.57 -15.72 -19.35
C LYS A 147 -18.91 -14.22 -19.46
N SER A 148 -19.12 -13.54 -18.33
CA SER A 148 -19.23 -12.07 -18.32
C SER A 148 -17.92 -11.45 -18.86
N PRO A 149 -17.97 -10.54 -19.84
CA PRO A 149 -16.80 -9.83 -20.35
C PRO A 149 -16.32 -8.76 -19.37
N GLU A 150 -15.14 -8.16 -19.65
CA GLU A 150 -14.57 -7.01 -18.91
C GLU A 150 -14.48 -7.20 -17.38
N GLN A 151 -14.07 -8.39 -16.94
CA GLN A 151 -13.73 -8.67 -15.54
C GLN A 151 -12.27 -8.36 -15.27
N TYR A 152 -11.95 -7.89 -14.06
CA TYR A 152 -10.61 -7.45 -13.67
C TYR A 152 -10.04 -8.37 -12.58
N GLY A 153 -8.77 -8.73 -12.70
CA GLY A 153 -8.04 -9.44 -11.66
C GLY A 153 -8.56 -10.85 -11.36
N ASP A 154 -8.74 -11.13 -10.08
CA ASP A 154 -8.94 -12.46 -9.51
C ASP A 154 -10.40 -12.73 -9.11
N ASN A 155 -11.33 -11.83 -9.44
CA ASN A 155 -12.74 -11.97 -9.14
C ASN A 155 -13.65 -11.59 -10.34
N CYS A 156 -14.92 -11.99 -10.25
CA CYS A 156 -15.98 -11.62 -11.19
C CYS A 156 -17.07 -10.81 -10.47
N ASP A 157 -17.28 -9.57 -10.88
CA ASP A 157 -18.31 -8.69 -10.30
C ASP A 157 -19.74 -9.10 -10.70
N SER A 158 -19.87 -9.91 -11.76
CA SER A 158 -21.19 -10.40 -12.21
C SER A 158 -21.68 -11.61 -11.43
N CYS A 159 -20.82 -12.60 -11.14
CA CYS A 159 -21.23 -13.85 -10.49
C CYS A 159 -20.57 -14.12 -9.14
N GLY A 160 -19.65 -13.27 -8.68
CA GLY A 160 -18.95 -13.42 -7.40
C GLY A 160 -17.91 -14.54 -7.35
N ALA A 161 -17.58 -15.15 -8.49
CA ALA A 161 -16.53 -16.17 -8.55
C ALA A 161 -15.14 -15.56 -8.32
N THR A 162 -14.25 -16.35 -7.73
CA THR A 162 -12.81 -16.05 -7.58
C THR A 162 -11.97 -17.05 -8.37
N TYR A 163 -10.84 -16.60 -8.92
CA TYR A 163 -9.93 -17.37 -9.78
C TYR A 163 -8.58 -16.65 -9.91
N SER A 164 -7.53 -17.32 -10.38
CA SER A 164 -6.30 -16.62 -10.76
C SER A 164 -6.53 -15.75 -12.01
N PRO A 165 -5.88 -14.57 -12.14
CA PRO A 165 -5.95 -13.78 -13.38
C PRO A 165 -5.46 -14.56 -14.62
N THR A 166 -4.66 -15.61 -14.43
CA THR A 166 -4.23 -16.52 -15.51
C THR A 166 -5.36 -17.39 -16.05
N GLU A 167 -6.48 -17.52 -15.34
CA GLU A 167 -7.67 -18.26 -15.74
C GLU A 167 -8.67 -17.41 -16.54
N LEU A 168 -8.43 -16.08 -16.65
CA LEU A 168 -9.28 -15.21 -17.47
C LEU A 168 -9.23 -15.66 -18.94
N ILE A 169 -10.40 -15.72 -19.56
CA ILE A 169 -10.53 -16.01 -20.99
C ILE A 169 -10.21 -14.74 -21.78
N ASP A 170 -9.41 -14.87 -22.83
CA ASP A 170 -8.92 -13.76 -23.66
C ASP A 170 -8.36 -12.60 -22.84
N PRO A 171 -7.31 -12.84 -22.02
CA PRO A 171 -6.77 -11.81 -21.16
C PRO A 171 -6.19 -10.66 -22.00
N LYS A 172 -6.39 -9.45 -21.48
CA LYS A 172 -5.90 -8.18 -22.03
C LYS A 172 -5.28 -7.37 -20.90
N SER A 173 -4.20 -6.67 -21.21
CA SER A 173 -3.65 -5.64 -20.36
C SER A 173 -4.64 -4.49 -20.24
N ALA A 174 -4.99 -4.10 -19.02
CA ALA A 174 -5.77 -2.89 -18.77
C ALA A 174 -4.98 -1.61 -19.07
N VAL A 175 -3.66 -1.72 -19.29
CA VAL A 175 -2.76 -0.59 -19.58
C VAL A 175 -2.63 -0.33 -21.08
N SER A 176 -2.44 -1.37 -21.90
CA SER A 176 -2.22 -1.24 -23.36
C SER A 176 -3.33 -1.84 -24.22
N GLY A 177 -4.11 -2.78 -23.68
CA GLY A 177 -4.97 -3.65 -24.48
C GLY A 177 -4.26 -4.84 -25.12
N ALA A 178 -2.93 -4.96 -25.00
CA ALA A 178 -2.19 -6.12 -25.50
C ALA A 178 -2.59 -7.41 -24.78
N THR A 179 -2.47 -8.57 -25.44
CA THR A 179 -2.62 -9.86 -24.76
C THR A 179 -1.36 -10.14 -23.93
N PRO A 180 -1.47 -10.29 -22.60
CA PRO A 180 -0.32 -10.55 -21.76
C PRO A 180 0.20 -11.97 -21.95
N VAL A 181 1.48 -12.16 -21.66
CA VAL A 181 2.17 -13.46 -21.73
C VAL A 181 2.73 -13.83 -20.36
N MET A 182 2.84 -15.13 -20.09
CA MET A 182 3.53 -15.59 -18.88
C MET A 182 5.03 -15.32 -19.03
N LYS A 183 5.62 -14.68 -18.02
CA LYS A 183 7.05 -14.40 -17.95
C LYS A 183 7.56 -14.65 -16.54
N ASP A 184 8.71 -15.30 -16.47
CA ASP A 184 9.37 -15.59 -15.20
C ASP A 184 10.09 -14.35 -14.66
N SER A 185 10.00 -14.15 -13.35
CA SER A 185 10.64 -13.07 -12.61
C SER A 185 11.18 -13.61 -11.29
N GLU A 186 12.40 -13.20 -10.93
CA GLU A 186 12.94 -13.46 -9.60
C GLU A 186 12.30 -12.49 -8.58
N HIS A 187 11.68 -13.03 -7.54
CA HIS A 187 11.09 -12.25 -6.46
C HIS A 187 11.76 -12.56 -5.12
N PHE A 188 11.87 -11.53 -4.29
CA PHE A 188 12.34 -11.64 -2.91
C PHE A 188 11.16 -11.75 -1.95
N PHE A 189 11.16 -12.80 -1.14
CA PHE A 189 10.13 -13.08 -0.14
C PHE A 189 10.71 -12.92 1.26
N PHE A 190 10.00 -12.19 2.13
CA PHE A 190 10.27 -12.17 3.55
C PHE A 190 9.75 -13.45 4.20
N ASP A 191 10.61 -14.16 4.92
CA ASP A 191 10.31 -15.44 5.57
C ASP A 191 9.59 -15.22 6.91
N LEU A 192 8.38 -14.64 6.82
CA LEU A 192 7.47 -14.39 7.94
C LEU A 192 7.26 -15.63 8.85
N PRO A 193 7.14 -16.88 8.33
CA PRO A 193 6.99 -18.06 9.18
C PRO A 193 8.08 -18.23 10.25
N GLN A 194 9.30 -17.73 10.03
CA GLN A 194 10.35 -17.78 11.07
C GLN A 194 9.98 -16.99 12.34
N PHE A 195 9.05 -16.03 12.24
CA PHE A 195 8.62 -15.17 13.35
C PHE A 195 7.32 -15.64 14.01
N GLU A 196 6.74 -16.76 13.58
CA GLU A 196 5.44 -17.26 14.05
C GLU A 196 5.38 -17.39 15.58
N LYS A 197 6.40 -18.01 16.18
CA LYS A 197 6.44 -18.22 17.64
C LYS A 197 6.40 -16.89 18.39
N TRP A 198 7.27 -15.95 18.01
CA TRP A 198 7.35 -14.64 18.66
C TRP A 198 6.05 -13.84 18.49
N LEU A 199 5.48 -13.84 17.28
CA LEU A 199 4.19 -13.20 17.00
C LEU A 199 3.06 -13.82 17.86
N SER A 200 3.02 -15.14 17.96
CA SER A 200 2.01 -15.86 18.76
C SER A 200 2.11 -15.53 20.25
N GLU A 201 3.34 -15.45 20.78
CA GLU A 201 3.59 -15.07 22.17
C GLU A 201 3.18 -13.61 22.41
N TRP A 202 3.52 -12.70 21.50
CA TRP A 202 3.14 -11.29 21.61
C TRP A 202 1.63 -11.09 21.57
N VAL A 203 0.93 -11.78 20.68
CA VAL A 203 -0.54 -11.72 20.58
C VAL A 203 -1.21 -12.22 21.85
N ARG A 204 -0.72 -13.34 22.43
CA ARG A 204 -1.26 -13.89 23.69
C ARG A 204 -0.91 -13.03 24.91
N GLY A 205 0.24 -12.38 24.90
CA GLY A 205 0.75 -11.59 26.03
C GLY A 205 0.27 -10.13 26.06
N SER A 206 -0.16 -9.59 24.93
CA SER A 206 -0.57 -8.17 24.81
C SER A 206 -2.00 -7.90 25.28
N GLY A 207 -2.79 -8.93 25.59
CA GLY A 207 -4.22 -8.80 25.90
C GLY A 207 -5.04 -8.23 24.73
N ALA A 208 -4.49 -8.25 23.51
CA ALA A 208 -5.15 -7.81 22.29
C ALA A 208 -6.17 -8.85 21.77
N ILE A 209 -6.20 -10.05 22.36
CA ILE A 209 -7.21 -11.10 22.18
C ILE A 209 -7.60 -11.65 23.56
#